data_AF-A0A3M2FFJ9-F1
#
_entry.id   AF-A0A3M2FFJ9-F1
#
_cell.length_a   1.000
_cell.length_b   1.000
_cell.length_c   1.000
_cell.angle_alpha   90.00
_cell.angle_beta   90.00
_cell.angle_gamma   90.00
#
_symmetry.space_group_name_H-M   'P 1'
#
loop_
_entity.id
_entity.type
_entity.pdbx_description
1 polymer ?
#
loop_
_entity_poly.entity_id
_entity_poly.type
_entity_poly.pdbx_seq_one_letter_code
_entity_poly.pdbx_strand_id
1 'polypeptide(L)'
;MSKIFPTFLGILLLMTRLYAVNGAQIAVYNGPGAWAEGIQSFEKFCDWKGITHEQVSPIDVNTVVLKDYYQGIFMPGGDAYYYKLAIDSAGLQHIRDLVSAGGFYMGMCAGSYFACDSIEWEGGIYDYQLELFNGFARGAIDVIAPWPDYVMTDVTMNMNNPINVYSSGHETILYYGGPWYEPKPGQAMDTLATWDAWQNLPAIINFTYANGRVFFSGPHPETEEDSQRDGNDFADSYSDNGSDWPFLWSVVDWLMKKPITDPRFWINELHYDDLDADNNEMVELIVPDSFNDFTQLQFILYDGASGLQSATHAGDTFTQGAATDGFRPVYKYIAGLPDNTTGMALVYKGNVIQFLSYEGTVTAADGPASGMTSIDIGV
;
A
#
# COMPACT_ATOMS: atom_id res chain seq x y z
N MET A 1 -22.92 -42.65 58.33
CA MET A 1 -23.60 -41.35 58.20
C MET A 1 -22.62 -40.35 57.60
N SER A 2 -23.11 -39.63 56.60
CA SER A 2 -22.41 -38.90 55.54
C SER A 2 -21.49 -37.76 56.00
N LYS A 3 -20.27 -37.72 55.44
CA LYS A 3 -19.43 -36.52 55.37
C LYS A 3 -19.80 -35.75 54.10
N ILE A 4 -20.30 -34.52 54.27
CA ILE A 4 -20.59 -33.58 53.19
C ILE A 4 -19.28 -32.83 52.88
N PHE A 5 -18.79 -32.97 51.65
CA PHE A 5 -17.76 -32.09 51.08
C PHE A 5 -18.44 -30.89 50.42
N PRO A 6 -17.96 -29.65 50.63
CA PRO A 6 -18.46 -28.50 49.88
C PRO A 6 -17.95 -28.55 48.44
N THR A 7 -18.88 -28.41 47.51
CA THR A 7 -18.67 -28.26 46.07
C THR A 7 -17.78 -27.06 45.78
N PHE A 8 -16.58 -27.32 45.24
CA PHE A 8 -15.76 -26.33 44.58
C PHE A 8 -16.45 -25.93 43.27
N LEU A 9 -17.00 -24.72 43.22
CA LEU A 9 -17.45 -24.08 42.00
C LEU A 9 -16.18 -23.65 41.24
N GLY A 10 -15.68 -24.54 40.37
CA GLY A 10 -14.59 -24.22 39.45
C GLY A 10 -15.09 -23.20 38.43
N ILE A 11 -14.78 -21.93 38.64
CA ILE A 11 -14.85 -20.93 37.59
C ILE A 11 -13.75 -21.30 36.59
N LEU A 12 -14.15 -21.95 35.50
CA LEU A 12 -13.31 -22.13 34.33
C LEU A 12 -13.19 -20.76 33.65
N LEU A 13 -12.22 -19.95 34.07
CA LEU A 13 -11.73 -18.84 33.24
C LEU A 13 -11.09 -19.49 32.01
N LEU A 14 -11.84 -19.60 30.92
CA LEU A 14 -11.22 -19.63 29.59
C LEU A 14 -10.57 -18.26 29.40
N MET A 15 -9.30 -18.14 29.80
CA MET A 15 -8.42 -17.15 29.21
C MET A 15 -8.11 -17.63 27.80
N THR A 16 -9.03 -17.39 26.85
CA THR A 16 -8.63 -17.18 25.47
C THR A 16 -7.73 -15.96 25.49
N ARG A 17 -6.43 -16.18 25.64
CA ARG A 17 -5.46 -15.14 25.27
C ARG A 17 -5.73 -14.87 23.80
N LEU A 18 -6.28 -13.70 23.48
CA LEU A 18 -6.15 -13.16 22.13
C LEU A 18 -4.65 -13.06 21.88
N TYR A 19 -4.14 -13.94 21.02
CA TYR A 19 -2.73 -13.95 20.65
C TYR A 19 -2.41 -12.87 19.59
N ALA A 20 -3.44 -12.30 18.95
CA ALA A 20 -3.33 -11.37 17.81
C ALA A 20 -3.71 -9.94 18.21
N VAL A 21 -2.84 -9.27 18.97
CA VAL A 21 -2.95 -7.83 19.23
C VAL A 21 -1.56 -7.24 19.52
N ASN A 22 -0.56 -7.52 18.69
CA ASN A 22 0.81 -7.09 18.95
C ASN A 22 1.15 -5.79 18.20
N GLY A 23 0.29 -4.78 18.31
CA GLY A 23 0.56 -3.42 17.83
C GLY A 23 0.86 -3.30 16.33
N ALA A 24 0.43 -4.27 15.52
CA ALA A 24 0.62 -4.21 14.08
C ALA A 24 -0.22 -3.07 13.46
N GLN A 25 0.26 -2.51 12.36
CA GLN A 25 -0.43 -1.42 11.68
C GLN A 25 -1.61 -1.93 10.83
N ILE A 26 -1.47 -3.10 10.21
CA ILE A 26 -2.49 -3.67 9.32
C ILE A 26 -2.94 -5.05 9.83
N ALA A 27 -4.24 -5.22 9.97
CA ALA A 27 -4.86 -6.51 10.17
C ALA A 27 -5.04 -7.23 8.83
N VAL A 28 -4.61 -8.48 8.72
CA VAL A 28 -4.71 -9.30 7.50
C VAL A 28 -5.70 -10.44 7.76
N TYR A 29 -6.88 -10.42 7.14
CA TYR A 29 -7.87 -11.48 7.41
C TYR A 29 -7.41 -12.84 6.87
N ASN A 30 -7.41 -13.86 7.73
CA ASN A 30 -6.96 -15.22 7.38
C ASN A 30 -8.04 -16.31 7.55
N GLY A 31 -9.30 -15.91 7.68
CA GLY A 31 -10.40 -16.82 7.95
C GLY A 31 -10.96 -17.55 6.71
N PRO A 32 -12.07 -18.29 6.89
CA PRO A 32 -12.76 -18.96 5.78
C PRO A 32 -13.04 -18.00 4.62
N GLY A 33 -12.81 -18.48 3.40
CA GLY A 33 -12.95 -17.71 2.17
C GLY A 33 -11.67 -17.05 1.70
N ALA A 34 -10.64 -16.93 2.55
CA ALA A 34 -9.43 -16.21 2.18
C ALA A 34 -8.52 -17.03 1.25
N TRP A 35 -8.02 -16.39 0.20
CA TRP A 35 -7.02 -16.95 -0.69
C TRP A 35 -5.63 -16.88 -0.02
N ALA A 36 -5.02 -18.05 0.21
CA ALA A 36 -3.83 -18.17 1.04
C ALA A 36 -2.58 -17.54 0.39
N GLU A 37 -2.41 -17.71 -0.92
CA GLU A 37 -1.31 -17.13 -1.68
C GLU A 37 -1.41 -15.60 -1.67
N GLY A 38 -2.61 -15.02 -1.91
CA GLY A 38 -2.81 -13.57 -1.82
C GLY A 38 -2.56 -12.97 -0.43
N ILE A 39 -2.80 -13.73 0.66
CA ILE A 39 -2.36 -13.33 2.00
C ILE A 39 -0.83 -13.25 2.04
N GLN A 40 -0.16 -14.31 1.61
CA GLN A 40 1.29 -14.41 1.65
C GLN A 40 1.95 -13.28 0.82
N SER A 41 1.46 -13.02 -0.39
CA SER A 41 1.97 -11.96 -1.24
C SER A 41 1.82 -10.58 -0.60
N PHE A 42 0.66 -10.29 -0.01
CA PHE A 42 0.45 -9.01 0.69
C PHE A 42 1.31 -8.86 1.95
N GLU A 43 1.56 -9.94 2.70
CA GLU A 43 2.49 -9.92 3.84
C GLU A 43 3.92 -9.59 3.40
N LYS A 44 4.38 -10.16 2.27
CA LYS A 44 5.69 -9.84 1.70
C LYS A 44 5.77 -8.40 1.18
N PHE A 45 4.70 -7.89 0.61
CA PHE A 45 4.60 -6.48 0.27
C PHE A 45 4.72 -5.59 1.53
N CYS A 46 4.03 -5.95 2.62
CA CYS A 46 4.11 -5.21 3.89
C CYS A 46 5.53 -5.25 4.48
N ASP A 47 6.18 -6.42 4.47
CA ASP A 47 7.57 -6.59 4.91
C ASP A 47 8.51 -5.69 4.11
N TRP A 48 8.36 -5.66 2.78
CA TRP A 48 9.16 -4.79 1.92
C TRP A 48 8.92 -3.30 2.20
N LYS A 49 7.66 -2.91 2.42
CA LYS A 49 7.29 -1.52 2.75
C LYS A 49 7.67 -1.11 4.18
N GLY A 50 8.10 -2.05 5.01
CA GLY A 50 8.42 -1.81 6.41
C GLY A 50 7.17 -1.50 7.25
N ILE A 51 6.03 -2.10 6.89
CA ILE A 51 4.77 -1.97 7.63
C ILE A 51 4.55 -3.24 8.45
N THR A 52 4.27 -3.06 9.73
CA THR A 52 3.93 -4.19 10.59
C THR A 52 2.52 -4.70 10.29
N HIS A 53 2.37 -6.01 10.19
CA HIS A 53 1.10 -6.69 9.92
C HIS A 53 0.90 -7.86 10.88
N GLU A 54 -0.36 -8.23 11.09
CA GLU A 54 -0.69 -9.49 11.76
C GLU A 54 -1.96 -10.12 11.17
N GLN A 55 -1.96 -11.44 11.07
CA GLN A 55 -3.15 -12.16 10.62
C GLN A 55 -4.22 -12.17 11.71
N VAL A 56 -5.47 -11.89 11.32
CA VAL A 56 -6.64 -11.90 12.20
C VAL A 56 -7.65 -12.94 11.73
N SER A 57 -8.10 -13.77 12.67
CA SER A 57 -9.13 -14.78 12.41
C SER A 57 -10.53 -14.16 12.47
N PRO A 58 -11.58 -14.88 12.04
CA PRO A 58 -12.96 -14.41 12.24
C PRO A 58 -13.31 -14.17 13.71
N ILE A 59 -12.71 -14.94 14.63
CA ILE A 59 -12.92 -14.74 16.07
C ILE A 59 -12.36 -13.37 16.47
N ASP A 60 -11.17 -13.02 15.99
CA ASP A 60 -10.55 -11.72 16.28
C ASP A 60 -11.40 -10.59 15.69
N VAL A 61 -11.80 -10.68 14.42
CA VAL A 61 -12.67 -9.68 13.77
C VAL A 61 -13.99 -9.50 14.52
N ASN A 62 -14.64 -10.59 14.96
CA ASN A 62 -15.94 -10.53 15.62
C ASN A 62 -15.87 -10.08 17.09
N THR A 63 -14.70 -10.18 17.75
CA THR A 63 -14.56 -9.91 19.18
C THR A 63 -13.71 -8.69 19.52
N VAL A 64 -12.80 -8.28 18.64
CA VAL A 64 -11.89 -7.14 18.83
C VAL A 64 -12.45 -5.89 18.19
N VAL A 65 -12.45 -4.80 18.96
CA VAL A 65 -12.72 -3.45 18.44
C VAL A 65 -11.53 -3.00 17.60
N LEU A 66 -11.52 -3.34 16.31
CA LEU A 66 -10.36 -3.21 15.42
C LEU A 66 -9.76 -1.79 15.38
N LYS A 67 -10.60 -0.74 15.46
CA LYS A 67 -10.16 0.66 15.45
C LYS A 67 -9.19 1.05 16.57
N ASP A 68 -9.18 0.30 17.67
CA ASP A 68 -8.32 0.58 18.82
C ASP A 68 -6.89 0.02 18.63
N TYR A 69 -6.68 -0.80 17.60
CA TYR A 69 -5.44 -1.56 17.41
C TYR A 69 -4.82 -1.39 16.03
N TYR A 70 -5.64 -1.24 14.99
CA TYR A 70 -5.18 -1.25 13.60
C TYR A 70 -5.43 0.09 12.92
N GLN A 71 -4.56 0.43 11.95
CA GLN A 71 -4.78 1.55 11.03
C GLN A 71 -5.65 1.14 9.84
N GLY A 72 -5.72 -0.14 9.53
CA GLY A 72 -6.60 -0.66 8.50
C GLY A 72 -6.66 -2.18 8.48
N ILE A 73 -7.55 -2.70 7.65
CA ILE A 73 -7.73 -4.13 7.42
C ILE A 73 -7.59 -4.44 5.93
N PHE A 74 -6.84 -5.49 5.64
CA PHE A 74 -6.75 -6.13 4.32
C PHE A 74 -7.66 -7.36 4.28
N MET A 75 -8.54 -7.38 3.29
CA MET A 75 -9.42 -8.50 2.97
C MET A 75 -8.99 -9.08 1.61
N PRO A 76 -8.37 -10.28 1.58
CA PRO A 76 -7.80 -10.85 0.37
C PRO A 76 -8.87 -11.31 -0.63
N GLY A 77 -8.41 -11.72 -1.82
CA GLY A 77 -9.21 -12.52 -2.77
C GLY A 77 -9.65 -13.86 -2.19
N GLY A 78 -10.40 -14.64 -2.99
CA GLY A 78 -10.96 -15.93 -2.59
C GLY A 78 -12.47 -16.02 -2.77
N ASP A 79 -13.22 -16.32 -1.71
CA ASP A 79 -14.68 -16.53 -1.75
C ASP A 79 -15.40 -15.68 -0.69
N ALA A 80 -16.06 -14.62 -1.17
CA ALA A 80 -16.78 -13.65 -0.35
C ALA A 80 -17.95 -14.27 0.44
N TYR A 81 -18.53 -15.37 -0.05
CA TYR A 81 -19.63 -16.04 0.66
C TYR A 81 -19.18 -16.58 2.00
N TYR A 82 -17.96 -17.10 2.10
CA TYR A 82 -17.43 -17.59 3.38
C TYR A 82 -17.03 -16.45 4.32
N TYR A 83 -16.64 -15.27 3.82
CA TYR A 83 -16.51 -14.07 4.65
C TYR A 83 -17.85 -13.71 5.29
N LYS A 84 -18.92 -13.70 4.50
CA LYS A 84 -20.30 -13.45 4.97
C LYS A 84 -20.77 -14.46 6.02
N LEU A 85 -20.35 -15.72 5.94
CA LEU A 85 -20.68 -16.72 6.96
C LEU A 85 -19.84 -16.59 8.22
N ALA A 86 -18.57 -16.18 8.10
CA ALA A 86 -17.61 -16.17 9.19
C ALA A 86 -17.66 -14.87 10.02
N ILE A 87 -17.97 -13.74 9.40
CA ILE A 87 -18.00 -12.41 10.05
C ILE A 87 -19.44 -12.10 10.45
N ASP A 88 -19.67 -11.97 11.76
CA ASP A 88 -21.00 -11.69 12.31
C ASP A 88 -21.31 -10.18 12.34
N SER A 89 -22.50 -9.82 12.83
CA SER A 89 -22.91 -8.42 12.91
C SER A 89 -21.97 -7.53 13.74
N ALA A 90 -21.30 -8.08 14.76
CA ALA A 90 -20.33 -7.32 15.54
C ALA A 90 -19.05 -7.11 14.72
N GLY A 91 -18.56 -8.13 14.04
CA GLY A 91 -17.40 -8.01 13.14
C GLY A 91 -17.62 -7.02 12.00
N LEU A 92 -18.80 -7.05 11.36
CA LEU A 92 -19.19 -6.04 10.35
C LEU A 92 -19.13 -4.63 10.94
N GLN A 93 -19.63 -4.44 12.16
CA GLN A 93 -19.57 -3.14 12.82
C GLN A 93 -18.14 -2.74 13.19
N HIS A 94 -17.28 -3.67 13.63
CA HIS A 94 -15.88 -3.39 13.94
C HIS A 94 -15.10 -2.92 12.71
N ILE A 95 -15.35 -3.52 11.55
CA ILE A 95 -14.74 -3.09 10.28
C ILE A 95 -15.23 -1.68 9.91
N ARG A 96 -16.54 -1.42 9.95
CA ARG A 96 -17.08 -0.08 9.68
C ARG A 96 -16.55 0.98 10.64
N ASP A 97 -16.42 0.63 11.91
CA ASP A 97 -15.89 1.49 12.96
C ASP A 97 -14.41 1.84 12.72
N LEU A 98 -13.60 0.85 12.31
CA LEU A 98 -12.19 1.04 11.93
C LEU A 98 -12.06 2.08 10.82
N VAL A 99 -12.81 1.91 9.73
CA VAL A 99 -12.77 2.85 8.62
C VAL A 99 -13.34 4.21 9.05
N SER A 100 -14.48 4.23 9.75
CA SER A 100 -15.13 5.48 10.18
C SER A 100 -14.28 6.32 11.15
N ALA A 101 -13.48 5.66 11.99
CA ALA A 101 -12.54 6.32 12.91
C ALA A 101 -11.33 6.94 12.21
N GLY A 102 -11.18 6.73 10.91
CA GLY A 102 -10.09 7.29 10.11
C GLY A 102 -9.07 6.28 9.63
N GLY A 103 -9.26 4.99 9.95
CA GLY A 103 -8.49 3.91 9.36
C GLY A 103 -8.92 3.59 7.93
N PHE A 104 -8.54 2.42 7.43
CA PHE A 104 -8.82 2.04 6.05
C PHE A 104 -9.29 0.60 5.86
N TYR A 105 -9.93 0.36 4.72
CA TYR A 105 -10.27 -0.97 4.21
C TYR A 105 -9.64 -1.17 2.84
N MET A 106 -8.90 -2.26 2.67
CA MET A 106 -8.35 -2.68 1.39
C MET A 106 -8.98 -4.03 1.03
N GLY A 107 -9.76 -4.07 -0.06
CA GLY A 107 -10.41 -5.28 -0.55
C GLY A 107 -9.89 -5.68 -1.92
N MET A 108 -9.37 -6.90 -2.04
CA MET A 108 -8.94 -7.48 -3.32
C MET A 108 -9.93 -8.55 -3.74
N CYS A 109 -10.40 -8.52 -5.00
CA CYS A 109 -11.32 -9.51 -5.55
C CYS A 109 -12.49 -9.84 -4.58
N ALA A 110 -12.56 -11.04 -4.00
CA ALA A 110 -13.54 -11.43 -2.97
C ALA A 110 -13.67 -10.43 -1.82
N GLY A 111 -12.57 -9.81 -1.39
CA GLY A 111 -12.56 -8.77 -0.38
C GLY A 111 -13.29 -7.51 -0.82
N SER A 112 -13.26 -7.13 -2.09
CA SER A 112 -14.03 -5.99 -2.59
C SER A 112 -15.50 -6.35 -2.82
N TYR A 113 -15.78 -7.56 -3.32
CA TYR A 113 -17.15 -8.09 -3.38
C TYR A 113 -17.82 -8.02 -2.01
N PHE A 114 -17.16 -8.50 -0.96
CA PHE A 114 -17.71 -8.55 0.39
C PHE A 114 -18.10 -7.18 0.96
N ALA A 115 -17.39 -6.13 0.55
CA ALA A 115 -17.59 -4.76 1.03
C ALA A 115 -18.68 -3.97 0.30
N CYS A 116 -19.18 -4.50 -0.83
CA CYS A 116 -20.26 -3.89 -1.60
C CYS A 116 -21.63 -4.30 -1.05
N ASP A 117 -22.63 -3.41 -1.17
CA ASP A 117 -24.02 -3.74 -0.85
C ASP A 117 -24.52 -4.91 -1.69
N SER A 118 -24.20 -4.89 -2.99
CA SER A 118 -24.72 -5.86 -3.95
C SER A 118 -23.59 -6.47 -4.77
N ILE A 119 -23.71 -7.77 -5.02
CA ILE A 119 -22.77 -8.52 -5.83
C ILE A 119 -23.54 -9.14 -6.98
N GLU A 120 -22.99 -9.05 -8.18
CA GLU A 120 -23.32 -9.96 -9.27
C GLU A 120 -22.17 -10.94 -9.43
N TRP A 121 -22.42 -12.23 -9.23
CA TRP A 121 -21.46 -13.31 -9.42
C TRP A 121 -22.05 -14.38 -10.33
N GLU A 122 -21.44 -14.60 -11.50
CA GLU A 122 -21.87 -15.63 -12.49
C GLU A 122 -23.37 -15.50 -12.85
N GLY A 123 -23.85 -14.26 -12.99
CA GLY A 123 -25.25 -13.91 -13.28
C GLY A 123 -26.22 -14.03 -12.09
N GLY A 124 -25.75 -14.45 -10.91
CA GLY A 124 -26.50 -14.43 -9.66
C GLY A 124 -26.34 -13.10 -8.93
N ILE A 125 -27.42 -12.56 -8.35
CA ILE A 125 -27.37 -11.34 -7.54
C ILE A 125 -27.46 -11.70 -6.05
N TYR A 126 -26.54 -11.17 -5.26
CA TYR A 126 -26.42 -11.40 -3.83
C TYR A 126 -26.32 -10.09 -3.06
N ASP A 127 -26.81 -10.09 -1.82
CA ASP A 127 -26.82 -8.93 -0.92
C ASP A 127 -25.90 -9.17 0.28
N TYR A 128 -25.03 -8.21 0.55
CA TYR A 128 -23.93 -8.33 1.51
C TYR A 128 -23.96 -7.17 2.51
N GLN A 129 -23.67 -7.50 3.77
CA GLN A 129 -24.01 -6.65 4.91
C GLN A 129 -22.84 -5.80 5.40
N LEU A 130 -21.70 -5.76 4.71
CA LEU A 130 -20.61 -4.86 5.11
C LEU A 130 -20.90 -3.42 4.70
N GLU A 131 -21.51 -3.19 3.54
CA GLU A 131 -22.07 -1.89 3.10
C GLU A 131 -21.08 -0.71 3.25
N LEU A 132 -19.81 -0.93 2.92
CA LEU A 132 -18.84 0.18 2.78
C LEU A 132 -19.04 0.91 1.45
N PHE A 133 -19.50 0.20 0.43
CA PHE A 133 -19.75 0.73 -0.90
C PHE A 133 -21.20 0.50 -1.33
N ASN A 134 -21.94 1.60 -1.44
CA ASN A 134 -23.31 1.58 -1.96
C ASN A 134 -23.29 1.45 -3.49
N GLY A 135 -23.11 0.22 -3.96
CA GLY A 135 -22.99 -0.11 -5.37
C GLY A 135 -22.93 -1.60 -5.63
N PHE A 136 -22.65 -1.96 -6.88
CA PHE A 136 -22.38 -3.33 -7.28
C PHE A 136 -20.88 -3.56 -7.48
N ALA A 137 -20.41 -4.71 -7.00
CA ALA A 137 -19.26 -5.39 -7.57
C ALA A 137 -19.79 -6.51 -8.48
N ARG A 138 -19.33 -6.54 -9.73
CA ARG A 138 -19.86 -7.46 -10.75
C ARG A 138 -18.75 -8.26 -11.41
N GLY A 139 -18.88 -9.58 -11.41
CA GLY A 139 -18.01 -10.51 -12.13
C GLY A 139 -18.51 -11.95 -12.00
N ALA A 140 -17.68 -12.97 -12.20
CA ALA A 140 -16.43 -12.86 -12.93
C ALA A 140 -16.67 -12.28 -14.35
N ILE A 141 -15.64 -11.70 -14.93
CA ILE A 141 -15.61 -11.18 -16.30
C ILE A 141 -15.07 -12.28 -17.22
N ASP A 142 -15.95 -13.16 -17.69
CA ASP A 142 -15.60 -14.31 -18.54
C ASP A 142 -14.84 -13.96 -19.83
N VAL A 143 -14.99 -12.73 -20.31
CA VAL A 143 -14.26 -12.23 -21.49
C VAL A 143 -12.75 -12.11 -21.23
N ILE A 144 -12.35 -11.85 -19.97
CA ILE A 144 -10.94 -11.82 -19.58
C ILE A 144 -10.45 -13.25 -19.32
N ALA A 145 -11.08 -13.93 -18.37
CA ALA A 145 -10.92 -15.37 -18.15
C ALA A 145 -12.18 -15.95 -17.47
N PRO A 146 -12.72 -17.07 -17.97
CA PRO A 146 -13.81 -17.79 -17.29
C PRO A 146 -13.36 -18.32 -15.93
N TRP A 147 -14.20 -18.25 -14.91
CA TRP A 147 -13.86 -18.85 -13.60
C TRP A 147 -13.74 -20.38 -13.70
N PRO A 148 -12.70 -21.03 -13.09
CA PRO A 148 -11.66 -20.49 -12.21
C PRO A 148 -10.30 -20.29 -12.90
N ASP A 149 -10.27 -19.99 -14.20
CA ASP A 149 -9.03 -19.68 -14.91
C ASP A 149 -8.56 -18.25 -14.56
N TYR A 150 -7.26 -18.01 -14.74
CA TYR A 150 -6.61 -16.72 -14.51
C TYR A 150 -5.67 -16.37 -15.68
N VAL A 151 -5.42 -15.08 -15.88
CA VAL A 151 -4.54 -14.57 -16.94
C VAL A 151 -4.04 -13.18 -16.59
N MET A 152 -2.90 -12.77 -17.14
CA MET A 152 -2.50 -11.36 -17.13
C MET A 152 -3.44 -10.55 -18.02
N THR A 153 -3.82 -9.36 -17.56
CA THR A 153 -4.67 -8.45 -18.34
C THR A 153 -4.26 -7.00 -18.14
N ASP A 154 -4.52 -6.18 -19.15
CA ASP A 154 -4.15 -4.77 -19.12
C ASP A 154 -5.24 -3.93 -18.48
N VAL A 155 -4.81 -2.98 -17.65
CA VAL A 155 -5.65 -1.91 -17.11
C VAL A 155 -5.09 -0.55 -17.49
N THR A 156 -5.96 0.33 -17.97
CA THR A 156 -5.60 1.73 -18.21
C THR A 156 -5.67 2.51 -16.89
N MET A 157 -4.56 3.14 -16.49
CA MET A 157 -4.45 3.92 -15.25
C MET A 157 -4.94 5.35 -15.46
N ASN A 158 -5.76 5.84 -14.52
CA ASN A 158 -6.20 7.23 -14.50
C ASN A 158 -5.08 8.13 -13.94
N MET A 159 -4.26 8.70 -14.83
CA MET A 159 -3.11 9.54 -14.45
C MET A 159 -3.47 10.88 -13.78
N ASN A 160 -4.76 11.24 -13.72
CA ASN A 160 -5.21 12.41 -12.95
C ASN A 160 -5.39 12.09 -11.46
N ASN A 161 -5.43 10.81 -11.08
CA ASN A 161 -5.51 10.42 -9.68
C ASN A 161 -4.11 10.46 -9.04
N PRO A 162 -3.92 11.12 -7.89
CA PRO A 162 -2.61 11.24 -7.25
C PRO A 162 -1.97 9.90 -6.88
N ILE A 163 -2.75 8.84 -6.67
CA ILE A 163 -2.23 7.49 -6.40
C ILE A 163 -1.41 6.96 -7.58
N ASN A 164 -1.76 7.35 -8.81
CA ASN A 164 -1.14 6.87 -10.04
C ASN A 164 0.05 7.73 -10.49
N VAL A 165 0.55 8.65 -9.66
CA VAL A 165 1.60 9.61 -10.07
C VAL A 165 2.89 8.94 -10.58
N TYR A 166 3.17 7.72 -10.10
CA TYR A 166 4.34 6.92 -10.48
C TYR A 166 4.04 5.72 -11.39
N SER A 167 2.77 5.52 -11.74
CA SER A 167 2.34 4.49 -12.69
C SER A 167 2.76 4.83 -14.13
N SER A 168 2.79 3.82 -14.98
CA SER A 168 3.22 3.92 -16.38
C SER A 168 2.10 4.37 -17.34
N GLY A 169 0.87 4.50 -16.84
CA GLY A 169 -0.33 4.82 -17.62
C GLY A 169 -1.12 3.58 -18.05
N HIS A 170 -0.46 2.43 -18.16
CA HIS A 170 -1.07 1.12 -18.42
C HIS A 170 -0.28 0.07 -17.66
N GLU A 171 -0.94 -0.69 -16.78
CA GLU A 171 -0.29 -1.79 -16.07
C GLU A 171 -0.87 -3.14 -16.54
N THR A 172 -0.05 -4.18 -16.54
CA THR A 172 -0.45 -5.55 -16.88
C THR A 172 -0.54 -6.35 -15.58
N ILE A 173 -1.75 -6.56 -15.07
CA ILE A 173 -1.99 -7.12 -13.73
C ILE A 173 -2.72 -8.46 -13.84
N LEU A 174 -2.47 -9.38 -12.91
CA LEU A 174 -3.18 -10.64 -12.83
C LEU A 174 -4.68 -10.47 -12.60
N TYR A 175 -5.48 -11.09 -13.47
CA TYR A 175 -6.90 -11.25 -13.30
C TYR A 175 -7.23 -12.67 -12.83
N TYR A 176 -7.97 -12.77 -11.71
CA TYR A 176 -8.47 -14.03 -11.19
C TYR A 176 -9.87 -13.89 -10.56
N GLY A 177 -10.89 -13.75 -11.42
CA GLY A 177 -12.30 -13.65 -11.00
C GLY A 177 -12.74 -12.29 -10.44
N GLY A 178 -11.89 -11.28 -10.51
CA GLY A 178 -12.13 -9.95 -9.96
C GLY A 178 -13.33 -9.20 -10.53
N PRO A 179 -13.97 -8.29 -9.77
CA PRO A 179 -15.09 -7.50 -10.25
C PRO A 179 -14.70 -6.26 -11.08
N TRP A 180 -15.71 -5.68 -11.73
CA TRP A 180 -15.78 -4.24 -11.98
C TRP A 180 -16.84 -3.58 -11.09
N TYR A 181 -16.77 -2.26 -10.91
CA TYR A 181 -17.59 -1.54 -9.92
C TYR A 181 -18.61 -0.59 -10.54
N GLU A 182 -19.85 -0.64 -10.04
CA GLU A 182 -20.96 0.22 -10.46
C GLU A 182 -21.59 0.94 -9.25
N PRO A 183 -21.38 2.26 -9.06
CA PRO A 183 -21.96 2.98 -7.93
C PRO A 183 -23.47 3.16 -8.12
N LYS A 184 -24.24 2.98 -7.04
CA LYS A 184 -25.66 3.37 -6.99
C LYS A 184 -25.78 4.89 -6.80
N PRO A 185 -26.95 5.51 -7.09
CA PRO A 185 -27.13 6.94 -6.92
C PRO A 185 -26.73 7.44 -5.53
N GLY A 186 -25.82 8.42 -5.49
CA GLY A 186 -25.31 9.03 -4.25
C GLY A 186 -23.99 8.43 -3.74
N GLN A 187 -23.53 7.30 -4.25
CA GLN A 187 -22.19 6.79 -3.96
C GLN A 187 -21.15 7.51 -4.83
N ALA A 188 -20.22 8.22 -4.18
CA ALA A 188 -19.07 8.79 -4.85
C ALA A 188 -17.91 7.79 -4.86
N MET A 189 -17.14 7.78 -5.96
CA MET A 189 -15.89 7.05 -6.06
C MET A 189 -14.98 7.70 -7.11
N ASP A 190 -13.69 7.49 -6.95
CA ASP A 190 -12.70 7.74 -7.98
C ASP A 190 -12.34 6.42 -8.67
N THR A 191 -12.27 6.43 -9.99
CA THR A 191 -11.72 5.31 -10.76
C THR A 191 -10.21 5.47 -10.90
N LEU A 192 -9.46 4.51 -10.38
CA LEU A 192 -8.00 4.43 -10.48
C LEU A 192 -7.55 3.76 -11.77
N ALA A 193 -8.24 2.71 -12.17
CA ALA A 193 -7.94 1.99 -13.40
C ALA A 193 -9.22 1.40 -14.01
N THR A 194 -9.19 1.17 -15.32
CA THR A 194 -10.30 0.57 -16.06
C THR A 194 -9.86 -0.69 -16.80
N TRP A 195 -10.76 -1.65 -16.94
CA TRP A 195 -10.50 -2.89 -17.68
C TRP A 195 -10.47 -2.62 -19.19
N ASP A 196 -9.31 -2.77 -19.81
CA ASP A 196 -9.16 -2.57 -21.26
C ASP A 196 -10.00 -3.62 -22.03
N ALA A 197 -9.99 -4.85 -21.55
CA ALA A 197 -10.75 -5.96 -22.10
C ALA A 197 -12.26 -5.91 -21.78
N TRP A 198 -12.72 -4.99 -20.92
CA TRP A 198 -14.11 -4.94 -20.47
C TRP A 198 -14.70 -3.54 -20.45
N GLN A 199 -14.96 -3.01 -21.65
CA GLN A 199 -15.72 -1.78 -21.88
C GLN A 199 -15.16 -0.53 -21.17
N ASN A 200 -13.87 -0.55 -20.77
CA ASN A 200 -13.26 0.47 -19.93
C ASN A 200 -14.05 0.73 -18.63
N LEU A 201 -14.67 -0.31 -18.08
CA LEU A 201 -15.40 -0.22 -16.82
C LEU A 201 -14.43 -0.19 -15.63
N PRO A 202 -14.82 0.40 -14.48
CA PRO A 202 -13.92 0.59 -13.34
C PRO A 202 -13.37 -0.74 -12.80
N ALA A 203 -12.07 -0.94 -12.94
CA ALA A 203 -11.34 -2.14 -12.49
C ALA A 203 -10.76 -1.97 -11.09
N ILE A 204 -10.32 -0.76 -10.77
CA ILE A 204 -9.76 -0.39 -9.47
C ILE A 204 -10.36 0.95 -9.08
N ILE A 205 -10.88 1.05 -7.86
CA ILE A 205 -11.51 2.27 -7.35
C ILE A 205 -11.00 2.63 -5.95
N ASN A 206 -11.06 3.92 -5.64
CA ASN A 206 -10.85 4.43 -4.29
C ASN A 206 -11.97 5.40 -3.89
N PHE A 207 -12.27 5.47 -2.60
CA PHE A 207 -13.24 6.44 -2.08
C PHE A 207 -13.04 6.66 -0.57
N THR A 208 -13.81 7.57 0.01
CA THR A 208 -13.82 7.81 1.46
C THR A 208 -15.09 7.24 2.09
N TYR A 209 -14.95 6.72 3.30
CA TYR A 209 -16.08 6.28 4.12
C TYR A 209 -15.95 6.93 5.50
N ALA A 210 -16.83 7.90 5.77
CA ALA A 210 -16.68 8.83 6.87
C ALA A 210 -15.27 9.46 6.90
N ASN A 211 -14.46 9.20 7.93
CA ASN A 211 -13.10 9.76 8.03
C ASN A 211 -12.01 8.87 7.40
N GLY A 212 -12.37 7.67 6.97
CA GLY A 212 -11.44 6.66 6.47
C GLY A 212 -11.31 6.63 4.96
N ARG A 213 -10.42 5.76 4.49
CA ARG A 213 -10.12 5.54 3.07
C ARG A 213 -10.43 4.09 2.71
N VAL A 214 -11.00 3.88 1.53
CA VAL A 214 -11.33 2.55 1.02
C VAL A 214 -10.71 2.40 -0.36
N PHE A 215 -10.10 1.25 -0.60
CA PHE A 215 -9.53 0.86 -1.88
C PHE A 215 -10.06 -0.53 -2.25
N PHE A 216 -10.55 -0.66 -3.49
CA PHE A 216 -10.96 -1.93 -4.06
C PHE A 216 -10.21 -2.20 -5.37
N SER A 217 -9.68 -3.42 -5.50
CA SER A 217 -9.09 -3.90 -6.74
C SER A 217 -9.83 -5.13 -7.26
N GLY A 218 -10.21 -5.07 -8.53
CA GLY A 218 -10.59 -6.24 -9.31
C GLY A 218 -9.40 -7.16 -9.61
N PRO A 219 -8.33 -6.66 -10.25
CA PRO A 219 -7.11 -7.44 -10.45
C PRO A 219 -6.32 -7.60 -9.14
N HIS A 220 -5.24 -8.39 -9.18
CA HIS A 220 -4.43 -8.75 -8.02
C HIS A 220 -3.04 -8.10 -8.03
N PRO A 221 -2.91 -6.78 -7.76
CA PRO A 221 -1.62 -6.09 -7.69
C PRO A 221 -0.77 -6.50 -6.48
N GLU A 222 -1.32 -7.31 -5.57
CA GLU A 222 -0.56 -7.92 -4.48
C GLU A 222 0.31 -9.09 -4.93
N THR A 223 -0.08 -9.79 -6.01
CA THR A 223 0.67 -10.92 -6.55
C THR A 223 1.91 -10.42 -7.30
N GLU A 224 2.94 -11.24 -7.33
CA GLU A 224 4.17 -10.96 -8.06
C GLU A 224 4.47 -12.12 -9.00
N GLU A 225 4.24 -11.95 -10.29
CA GLU A 225 4.33 -13.06 -11.24
C GLU A 225 5.74 -13.30 -11.78
N ASP A 226 6.61 -12.28 -11.75
CA ASP A 226 7.96 -12.36 -12.34
C ASP A 226 9.11 -12.41 -11.32
N SER A 227 8.79 -12.52 -10.03
CA SER A 227 9.80 -12.72 -8.98
C SER A 227 9.29 -13.52 -7.77
N GLN A 228 10.19 -14.28 -7.12
CA GLN A 228 9.87 -15.10 -5.93
C GLN A 228 9.62 -14.28 -4.65
N ARG A 229 9.46 -12.97 -4.80
CA ARG A 229 9.46 -12.01 -3.69
C ARG A 229 8.22 -12.12 -2.83
N ASP A 230 7.10 -12.48 -3.43
CA ASP A 230 5.83 -12.69 -2.77
C ASP A 230 5.77 -14.02 -1.97
N GLY A 231 6.81 -14.84 -2.10
CA GLY A 231 7.07 -16.01 -1.29
C GLY A 231 6.27 -17.25 -1.67
N ASN A 232 5.57 -17.25 -2.80
CA ASN A 232 4.87 -18.41 -3.34
C ASN A 232 5.14 -18.57 -4.85
N ASP A 233 4.63 -19.65 -5.44
CA ASP A 233 4.87 -19.99 -6.86
C ASP A 233 3.61 -19.75 -7.73
N PHE A 234 2.60 -19.03 -7.22
CA PHE A 234 1.34 -18.83 -7.94
C PHE A 234 1.55 -17.83 -9.08
N ALA A 235 1.16 -18.24 -10.29
CA ALA A 235 1.29 -17.44 -11.51
C ALA A 235 2.73 -17.09 -11.94
N ASP A 236 3.78 -17.69 -11.35
CA ASP A 236 5.20 -17.59 -11.77
C ASP A 236 5.49 -17.92 -13.26
N SER A 237 4.53 -18.57 -13.95
CA SER A 237 4.63 -18.80 -15.39
C SER A 237 4.31 -17.57 -16.24
N TYR A 238 3.79 -16.51 -15.64
CA TYR A 238 3.43 -15.24 -16.26
C TYR A 238 4.49 -14.17 -15.96
N SER A 239 4.30 -12.97 -16.52
CA SER A 239 5.12 -11.79 -16.23
C SER A 239 4.29 -10.55 -16.55
N ASP A 240 4.35 -9.57 -15.65
CA ASP A 240 3.77 -8.22 -15.72
C ASP A 240 4.73 -7.19 -16.35
N ASN A 241 5.93 -7.61 -16.78
CA ASN A 241 7.07 -6.74 -17.11
C ASN A 241 7.55 -5.89 -15.93
N GLY A 242 7.45 -6.43 -14.72
CA GLY A 242 7.95 -5.90 -13.47
C GLY A 242 6.81 -5.60 -12.50
N SER A 243 6.96 -6.08 -11.27
CA SER A 243 6.10 -5.87 -10.10
C SER A 243 5.10 -4.72 -10.16
N ASP A 244 3.83 -5.03 -9.89
CA ASP A 244 2.75 -4.07 -9.56
C ASP A 244 2.91 -3.40 -8.18
N TRP A 245 3.89 -3.81 -7.39
CA TRP A 245 4.07 -3.30 -6.03
C TRP A 245 4.41 -1.82 -5.91
N PRO A 246 5.06 -1.12 -6.87
CA PRO A 246 5.18 0.33 -6.83
C PRO A 246 3.82 1.05 -6.91
N PHE A 247 2.86 0.49 -7.65
CA PHE A 247 1.48 0.98 -7.62
C PHE A 247 0.84 0.69 -6.26
N LEU A 248 0.92 -0.55 -5.76
CA LEU A 248 0.39 -0.91 -4.44
C LEU A 248 1.04 -0.10 -3.30
N TRP A 249 2.31 0.26 -3.45
CA TRP A 249 3.05 1.15 -2.54
C TRP A 249 2.38 2.51 -2.41
N SER A 250 2.03 3.11 -3.55
CA SER A 250 1.34 4.40 -3.61
C SER A 250 -0.08 4.31 -3.05
N VAL A 251 -0.77 3.20 -3.31
CA VAL A 251 -2.08 2.89 -2.71
C VAL A 251 -1.99 2.86 -1.20
N VAL A 252 -1.01 2.16 -0.62
CA VAL A 252 -0.86 2.05 0.83
C VAL A 252 -0.41 3.38 1.47
N ASP A 253 0.46 4.15 0.83
CA ASP A 253 0.76 5.51 1.30
C ASP A 253 -0.53 6.35 1.38
N TRP A 254 -1.36 6.28 0.34
CA TRP A 254 -2.65 6.95 0.35
C TRP A 254 -3.58 6.39 1.44
N LEU A 255 -3.75 5.08 1.58
CA LEU A 255 -4.64 4.52 2.62
C LEU A 255 -4.22 4.95 4.02
N MET A 256 -2.91 5.01 4.29
CA MET A 256 -2.33 5.44 5.56
C MET A 256 -2.26 6.96 5.75
N LYS A 257 -2.74 7.75 4.78
CA LYS A 257 -2.68 9.22 4.79
C LYS A 257 -1.25 9.76 4.90
N LYS A 258 -0.28 9.03 4.34
CA LYS A 258 1.12 9.43 4.23
C LYS A 258 1.38 10.12 2.88
N PRO A 259 2.49 10.88 2.76
CA PRO A 259 2.97 11.32 1.45
C PRO A 259 3.14 10.11 0.52
N ILE A 260 2.72 10.26 -0.74
CA ILE A 260 2.89 9.21 -1.76
C ILE A 260 4.35 9.25 -2.22
N THR A 261 5.01 8.11 -2.13
CA THR A 261 6.43 7.93 -2.45
C THR A 261 6.63 6.82 -3.48
N ASP A 262 7.82 6.76 -4.09
CA ASP A 262 8.21 5.69 -5.00
C ASP A 262 9.42 4.95 -4.42
N PRO A 263 9.30 3.65 -4.07
CA PRO A 263 10.37 2.90 -3.42
C PRO A 263 11.55 2.60 -4.35
N ARG A 264 11.42 2.88 -5.64
CA ARG A 264 12.49 2.64 -6.63
C ARG A 264 13.51 3.79 -6.69
N PHE A 265 13.31 4.85 -5.91
CA PHE A 265 14.18 6.02 -5.82
C PHE A 265 14.67 6.21 -4.38
N TRP A 266 15.97 6.37 -4.16
CA TRP A 266 16.52 6.66 -2.83
C TRP A 266 17.87 7.40 -2.87
N ILE A 267 18.22 8.05 -1.76
CA ILE A 267 19.55 8.57 -1.45
C ILE A 267 20.40 7.41 -0.93
N ASN A 268 21.51 7.11 -1.59
CA ASN A 268 22.31 5.92 -1.34
C ASN A 268 23.61 6.22 -0.60
N GLU A 269 24.31 7.27 -1.01
CA GLU A 269 25.59 7.67 -0.41
C GLU A 269 25.66 9.18 -0.27
N LEU A 270 26.28 9.62 0.83
CA LEU A 270 26.61 11.00 1.11
C LEU A 270 28.08 11.05 1.54
N HIS A 271 28.83 11.98 0.96
CA HIS A 271 30.17 12.34 1.37
C HIS A 271 30.18 13.83 1.70
N TYR A 272 30.44 14.17 2.96
CA TYR A 272 30.46 15.54 3.50
C TYR A 272 31.50 15.64 4.64
N ASP A 273 31.89 16.86 5.03
CA ASP A 273 32.91 17.13 6.08
C ASP A 273 34.27 16.50 5.73
N ASP A 274 34.78 16.82 4.54
CA ASP A 274 36.11 16.40 4.10
C ASP A 274 37.19 17.19 4.86
N LEU A 275 38.18 16.48 5.43
CA LEU A 275 39.29 17.11 6.18
C LEU A 275 40.17 18.10 5.36
N ASP A 276 39.95 18.24 4.05
CA ASP A 276 40.66 19.17 3.18
C ASP A 276 39.85 20.44 2.83
N ALA A 277 39.46 20.69 1.59
CA ALA A 277 38.77 21.93 1.19
C ALA A 277 37.41 21.64 0.55
N ASP A 278 36.73 20.61 1.05
CA ASP A 278 35.38 20.21 0.64
C ASP A 278 35.28 19.92 -0.86
N ASN A 279 36.36 19.41 -1.45
CA ASN A 279 36.51 19.31 -2.90
C ASN A 279 35.92 18.01 -3.47
N ASN A 280 35.65 17.01 -2.63
CA ASN A 280 35.16 15.68 -3.04
C ASN A 280 33.84 15.31 -2.36
N GLU A 281 33.12 16.28 -1.82
CA GLU A 281 31.79 16.07 -1.29
C GLU A 281 30.80 15.74 -2.41
N MET A 282 29.95 14.75 -2.16
CA MET A 282 29.04 14.23 -3.17
C MET A 282 27.79 13.61 -2.56
N VAL A 283 26.76 13.53 -3.40
CA VAL A 283 25.59 12.70 -3.15
C VAL A 283 25.43 11.69 -4.28
N GLU A 284 25.10 10.45 -3.92
CA GLU A 284 24.64 9.41 -4.83
C GLU A 284 23.16 9.10 -4.55
N LEU A 285 22.40 9.04 -5.64
CA LEU A 285 21.00 8.62 -5.65
C LEU A 285 20.89 7.34 -6.47
N ILE A 286 19.93 6.49 -6.16
CA ILE A 286 19.54 5.38 -7.04
C ILE A 286 18.19 5.68 -7.69
N VAL A 287 18.10 5.33 -8.97
CA VAL A 287 16.90 5.40 -9.80
C VAL A 287 16.70 4.07 -10.55
N PRO A 288 15.49 3.77 -11.05
CA PRO A 288 15.30 2.65 -11.98
C PRO A 288 16.20 2.78 -13.22
N ASP A 289 16.72 1.67 -13.75
CA ASP A 289 17.52 1.69 -14.99
C ASP A 289 16.72 2.23 -16.19
N SER A 290 15.40 1.99 -16.19
CA SER A 290 14.46 2.50 -17.18
C SER A 290 14.16 4.00 -17.05
N PHE A 291 14.60 4.66 -15.98
CA PHE A 291 14.34 6.07 -15.74
C PHE A 291 15.14 6.95 -16.70
N ASN A 292 14.44 7.84 -17.42
CA ASN A 292 15.04 8.65 -18.48
C ASN A 292 14.71 10.16 -18.38
N ASP A 293 13.68 10.56 -17.62
CA ASP A 293 13.29 11.96 -17.48
C ASP A 293 13.85 12.58 -16.19
N PHE A 294 15.15 12.82 -16.19
CA PHE A 294 15.86 13.45 -15.08
C PHE A 294 15.45 14.90 -14.80
N THR A 295 14.67 15.53 -15.68
CA THR A 295 14.14 16.90 -15.45
C THR A 295 13.10 16.93 -14.33
N GLN A 296 12.48 15.79 -14.03
CA GLN A 296 11.51 15.62 -12.95
C GLN A 296 12.14 15.24 -11.61
N LEU A 297 13.46 14.98 -11.57
CA LEU A 297 14.20 14.59 -10.37
C LEU A 297 14.94 15.81 -9.81
N GLN A 298 14.92 16.00 -8.50
CA GLN A 298 15.64 17.06 -7.82
C GLN A 298 16.21 16.56 -6.50
N PHE A 299 17.40 17.06 -6.15
CA PHE A 299 17.97 16.94 -4.81
C PHE A 299 18.05 18.34 -4.20
N ILE A 300 17.42 18.52 -3.04
CA ILE A 300 17.24 19.84 -2.43
C ILE A 300 17.85 19.84 -1.04
N LEU A 301 18.69 20.84 -0.75
CA LEU A 301 19.26 21.07 0.56
C LEU A 301 18.41 22.08 1.35
N TYR A 302 18.29 21.86 2.65
CA TYR A 302 17.60 22.72 3.60
C TYR A 302 18.53 23.10 4.74
N ASP A 303 18.59 24.39 5.06
CA ASP A 303 19.35 24.92 6.20
C ASP A 303 18.76 24.41 7.52
N GLY A 304 19.56 23.80 8.39
CA GLY A 304 19.03 23.16 9.59
C GLY A 304 18.53 24.10 10.68
N ALA A 305 18.93 25.37 10.67
CA ALA A 305 18.47 26.35 11.64
C ALA A 305 17.13 26.99 11.24
N SER A 306 16.99 27.37 9.97
CA SER A 306 15.81 28.06 9.45
C SER A 306 14.79 27.14 8.81
N GLY A 307 15.20 25.95 8.37
CA GLY A 307 14.39 25.03 7.58
C GLY A 307 14.13 25.51 6.15
N LEU A 308 14.77 26.59 5.70
CA LEU A 308 14.58 27.12 4.35
C LEU A 308 15.44 26.37 3.33
N GLN A 309 14.97 26.29 2.08
CA GLN A 309 15.78 25.79 0.97
C GLN A 309 17.08 26.59 0.83
N SER A 310 18.22 25.91 0.91
CA SER A 310 19.54 26.51 0.74
C SER A 310 20.11 26.28 -0.66
N ALA A 311 19.81 25.13 -1.28
CA ALA A 311 20.21 24.81 -2.65
C ALA A 311 19.26 23.82 -3.32
N THR A 312 19.21 23.84 -4.65
CA THR A 312 18.50 22.85 -5.46
C THR A 312 19.41 22.37 -6.58
N HIS A 313 19.56 21.06 -6.70
CA HIS A 313 20.32 20.38 -7.73
C HIS A 313 19.35 19.60 -8.62
N ALA A 314 19.17 20.05 -9.86
CA ALA A 314 18.33 19.36 -10.85
C ALA A 314 18.97 18.03 -11.28
N GLY A 315 18.15 17.00 -11.43
CA GLY A 315 18.60 15.63 -11.73
C GLY A 315 19.34 15.51 -13.06
N ASP A 316 19.01 16.36 -14.05
CA ASP A 316 19.69 16.41 -15.35
C ASP A 316 21.14 16.92 -15.28
N THR A 317 21.57 17.39 -14.10
CA THR A 317 22.97 17.77 -13.83
C THR A 317 23.78 16.66 -13.15
N PHE A 318 23.17 15.52 -12.85
CA PHE A 318 23.85 14.37 -12.23
C PHE A 318 24.58 13.54 -13.29
N THR A 319 25.69 12.91 -12.89
CA THR A 319 26.39 11.94 -13.73
C THR A 319 25.77 10.57 -13.54
N GLN A 320 25.49 9.89 -14.65
CA GLN A 320 24.89 8.57 -14.65
C GLN A 320 25.97 7.48 -14.57
N GLY A 321 25.87 6.61 -13.57
CA GLY A 321 26.70 5.43 -13.44
C GLY A 321 26.20 4.24 -14.25
N ALA A 322 26.89 3.11 -14.11
CA ALA A 322 26.52 1.85 -14.74
C ALA A 322 25.36 1.19 -13.99
N ALA A 323 24.36 0.72 -14.73
CA ALA A 323 23.23 0.01 -14.13
C ALA A 323 23.63 -1.38 -13.63
N THR A 324 23.02 -1.81 -12.53
CA THR A 324 23.16 -3.13 -11.92
C THR A 324 21.82 -3.53 -11.33
N ASP A 325 21.38 -4.77 -11.58
CA ASP A 325 20.14 -5.34 -11.03
C ASP A 325 18.88 -4.47 -11.21
N GLY A 326 18.73 -3.86 -12.39
CA GLY A 326 17.56 -3.03 -12.73
C GLY A 326 17.58 -1.61 -12.17
N PHE A 327 18.65 -1.24 -11.46
CA PHE A 327 18.85 0.09 -10.89
C PHE A 327 20.10 0.76 -11.42
N ARG A 328 20.16 2.09 -11.31
CA ARG A 328 21.28 2.91 -11.74
C ARG A 328 21.68 3.91 -10.65
N PRO A 329 22.95 3.95 -10.22
CA PRO A 329 23.46 5.05 -9.42
C PRO A 329 23.63 6.30 -10.28
N VAL A 330 23.19 7.43 -9.75
CA VAL A 330 23.42 8.75 -10.31
C VAL A 330 23.98 9.64 -9.23
N TYR A 331 25.09 10.30 -9.51
CA TYR A 331 25.83 11.04 -8.49
C TYR A 331 26.18 12.44 -8.94
N LYS A 332 26.43 13.30 -7.96
CA LYS A 332 26.87 14.67 -8.20
C LYS A 332 27.82 15.12 -7.09
N TYR A 333 28.96 15.66 -7.49
CA TYR A 333 29.82 16.42 -6.60
C TYR A 333 29.18 17.78 -6.29
N ILE A 334 29.06 18.09 -5.01
CA ILE A 334 28.47 19.33 -4.50
C ILE A 334 29.53 19.97 -3.62
N ALA A 335 30.20 21.02 -4.12
CA ALA A 335 31.25 21.67 -3.37
C ALA A 335 30.68 22.47 -2.19
N GLY A 336 31.18 22.22 -0.98
CA GLY A 336 30.84 22.96 0.23
C GLY A 336 29.44 22.67 0.75
N LEU A 337 29.09 21.38 0.86
CA LEU A 337 28.02 20.93 1.74
C LEU A 337 28.27 21.48 3.15
N PRO A 338 27.23 21.90 3.90
CA PRO A 338 27.46 22.49 5.21
C PRO A 338 27.92 21.46 6.26
N ASP A 339 28.97 21.78 7.02
CA ASP A 339 29.40 21.06 8.24
C ASP A 339 28.53 21.42 9.46
N ASN A 340 27.22 21.34 9.28
CA ASN A 340 26.23 21.50 10.33
C ASN A 340 24.92 20.81 9.92
N THR A 341 23.97 20.77 10.85
CA THR A 341 22.63 20.24 10.61
C THR A 341 22.07 20.69 9.27
N THR A 342 21.86 19.74 8.35
CA THR A 342 21.38 20.02 7.01
C THR A 342 20.35 18.98 6.60
N GLY A 343 19.23 19.45 6.06
CA GLY A 343 18.19 18.61 5.49
C GLY A 343 18.46 18.34 4.01
N MET A 344 18.10 17.15 3.55
CA MET A 344 18.30 16.67 2.19
C MET A 344 17.01 16.02 1.70
N ALA A 345 16.35 16.60 0.71
CA ALA A 345 15.17 16.03 0.10
C ALA A 345 15.47 15.49 -1.30
N LEU A 346 15.13 14.22 -1.52
CA LEU A 346 14.98 13.65 -2.85
C LEU A 346 13.54 13.89 -3.32
N VAL A 347 13.38 14.57 -4.46
CA VAL A 347 12.08 14.95 -5.00
C VAL A 347 11.93 14.39 -6.41
N TYR A 348 10.80 13.76 -6.70
CA TYR A 348 10.46 13.23 -8.01
C TYR A 348 9.02 13.58 -8.40
N LYS A 349 8.84 14.15 -9.60
CA LYS A 349 7.56 14.72 -10.09
C LYS A 349 6.93 15.71 -9.09
N GLY A 350 7.77 16.48 -8.40
CA GLY A 350 7.35 17.47 -7.40
C GLY A 350 6.96 16.90 -6.03
N ASN A 351 6.98 15.57 -5.84
CA ASN A 351 6.71 14.93 -4.56
C ASN A 351 8.01 14.53 -3.87
N VAL A 352 8.05 14.65 -2.54
CA VAL A 352 9.20 14.25 -1.72
C VAL A 352 9.21 12.73 -1.58
N ILE A 353 10.26 12.10 -2.09
CA ILE A 353 10.52 10.65 -1.97
C ILE A 353 11.16 10.33 -0.62
N GLN A 354 12.19 11.10 -0.26
CA GLN A 354 12.88 11.00 1.03
C GLN A 354 13.18 12.40 1.54
N PHE A 355 13.06 12.60 2.85
CA PHE A 355 13.59 13.77 3.54
C PHE A 355 14.47 13.31 4.70
N LEU A 356 15.77 13.37 4.48
CA LEU A 356 16.80 12.94 5.42
C LEU A 356 17.56 14.16 5.96
N SER A 357 18.34 13.98 7.00
CA SER A 357 19.28 15.00 7.49
C SER A 357 20.48 14.35 8.16
N TYR A 358 21.53 15.13 8.36
CA TYR A 358 22.68 14.77 9.20
C TYR A 358 22.87 15.80 10.31
N GLU A 359 23.60 15.44 11.37
CA GLU A 359 23.83 16.26 12.56
C GLU A 359 22.55 16.79 13.24
N GLY A 360 21.45 16.03 13.16
CA GLY A 360 20.16 16.37 13.77
C GLY A 360 19.02 16.46 12.76
N THR A 361 17.84 16.81 13.25
CA THR A 361 16.60 16.87 12.45
C THR A 361 16.29 18.28 11.97
N VAL A 362 15.76 18.40 10.75
CA VAL A 362 15.30 19.64 10.13
C VAL A 362 13.80 19.57 9.87
N THR A 363 13.07 20.64 10.20
CA THR A 363 11.69 20.81 9.72
C THR A 363 11.69 21.85 8.62
N ALA A 364 11.32 21.45 7.40
CA ALA A 364 11.35 22.34 6.26
C ALA A 364 10.25 23.40 6.38
N ALA A 365 10.62 24.66 6.15
CA ALA A 365 9.74 25.82 6.24
C ALA A 365 9.14 26.19 4.88
N ASP A 366 9.81 25.85 3.77
CA ASP A 366 9.38 26.10 2.40
C ASP A 366 9.70 24.91 1.47
N GLY A 367 9.45 25.09 0.17
CA GLY A 367 9.76 24.06 -0.83
C GLY A 367 8.84 22.84 -0.83
N PRO A 368 9.18 21.80 -1.63
CA PRO A 368 8.42 20.55 -1.69
C PRO A 368 8.31 19.82 -0.35
N ALA A 369 9.29 19.99 0.55
CA ALA A 369 9.28 19.38 1.87
C ALA A 369 8.61 20.24 2.96
N SER A 370 8.01 21.40 2.62
CA SER A 370 7.43 22.32 3.60
C SER A 370 6.48 21.60 4.58
N GLY A 371 6.74 21.77 5.88
CA GLY A 371 5.99 21.15 6.97
C GLY A 371 6.40 19.70 7.29
N MET A 372 7.27 19.07 6.49
CA MET A 372 7.85 17.77 6.80
C MET A 372 9.02 17.92 7.77
N THR A 373 9.20 16.94 8.65
CA THR A 373 10.40 16.79 9.49
C THR A 373 11.25 15.68 8.90
N SER A 374 12.55 15.94 8.74
CA SER A 374 13.50 14.97 8.21
C SER A 374 13.79 13.83 9.19
N ILE A 375 14.30 12.73 8.66
CA ILE A 375 14.88 11.64 9.43
C ILE A 375 16.39 11.86 9.51
N ASP A 376 16.89 12.06 10.73
CA ASP A 376 18.34 12.15 10.98
C ASP A 376 19.01 10.78 10.75
N ILE A 377 20.04 10.76 9.92
CA ILE A 377 20.80 9.56 9.58
C ILE A 377 21.88 9.22 10.62
N GLY A 378 22.09 10.10 11.61
CA GLY A 378 22.90 9.80 12.80
C GLY A 378 24.40 9.86 12.57
N VAL A 379 24.84 10.69 11.62
CA VAL A 379 26.24 11.02 11.33
C VAL A 379 26.58 12.42 11.82
#